data_AF-A0A7J2MFS5-F1
#
_entry.id   AF-A0A7J2MFS5-F1
#
_cell.length_a   1.000
_cell.length_b   1.000
_cell.length_c   1.000
_cell.angle_alpha   90.00
_cell.angle_beta   90.00
_cell.angle_gamma   90.00
#
_symmetry.space_group_name_H-M   'P 1'
#
loop_
_entity.id
_entity.type
_entity.pdbx_description
1 polymer ?
#
loop_
_entity_poly.entity_id
_entity_poly.type
_entity_poly.pdbx_seq_one_letter_code
_entity_poly.pdbx_strand_id
1 'polypeptide(L)'
;MRRWMLRARVIRLRCGAGRMPETVAVNKQLTLIGEGADVVTVWAASAGDHVCRVTADYVNIRGFTVTGATHYQSGIYLIDADQCNISDNTASDNHYYGISLLYSSYNTLTSNTVSNNDYSILLASSNNTPYHNNHTNNTYDNAYDYDINQWDSGFVGNYWSDYREKYPEAVEIGGNGIRNIPYDIPRGESADRFPLMHPWIGITLQKGDLDGDNQITPADSVIALAIAVGRCPCEPATLTAADVSGGGACNISRRAHYPAGGSRANRVISYPRFTASGHPS
;
A
#
# COMPACT_ATOMS: atom_id res chain seq x y z
N MET A 1 -14.76 12.24 -30.28
CA MET A 1 -14.40 12.39 -28.86
C MET A 1 -15.51 11.80 -28.00
N ARG A 2 -15.36 10.57 -27.50
CA ARG A 2 -16.31 10.02 -26.52
C ARG A 2 -15.64 10.09 -25.15
N ARG A 3 -15.84 11.21 -24.47
CA ARG A 3 -15.42 11.41 -23.09
C ARG A 3 -16.34 10.54 -22.22
N TRP A 4 -15.83 9.46 -21.64
CA TRP A 4 -16.60 8.69 -20.68
C TRP A 4 -16.81 9.53 -19.41
N MET A 5 -17.93 10.26 -19.35
CA MET A 5 -18.47 10.74 -18.06
C MET A 5 -19.06 9.53 -17.34
N LEU A 6 -18.22 8.81 -16.60
CA LEU A 6 -18.65 7.58 -15.95
C LEU A 6 -19.53 7.92 -14.72
N ARG A 7 -20.75 7.38 -14.72
CA ARG A 7 -21.79 7.58 -13.68
C ARG A 7 -21.97 6.36 -12.76
N ALA A 8 -20.95 5.50 -12.60
CA ALA A 8 -21.04 4.31 -11.76
C ALA A 8 -20.06 4.41 -10.57
N ARG A 9 -20.54 4.04 -9.36
CA ARG A 9 -19.76 4.06 -8.11
C ARG A 9 -18.67 2.97 -8.04
N VAL A 10 -18.68 2.01 -8.96
CA VAL A 10 -17.62 1.01 -9.15
C VAL A 10 -17.48 0.78 -10.66
N ILE A 11 -16.28 0.93 -11.21
CA ILE A 11 -16.01 0.70 -12.62
C ILE A 11 -14.96 -0.40 -12.72
N ARG A 12 -15.35 -1.54 -13.29
CA ARG A 12 -14.44 -2.62 -13.66
C ARG A 12 -14.03 -2.40 -15.11
N LEU A 13 -12.78 -2.02 -15.34
CA LEU A 13 -12.22 -1.93 -16.68
C LEU A 13 -11.67 -3.32 -17.05
N ARG A 14 -12.31 -4.01 -18.00
CA ARG A 14 -11.74 -5.19 -18.67
C ARG A 14 -11.11 -4.72 -19.97
N CYS A 15 -9.78 -4.67 -20.03
CA CYS A 15 -9.07 -4.45 -21.28
C CYS A 15 -8.51 -5.80 -21.76
N GLY A 16 -9.20 -6.45 -22.70
CA GLY A 16 -8.62 -7.57 -23.45
C GLY A 16 -7.63 -7.05 -24.48
N ALA A 17 -6.56 -7.80 -24.77
CA ALA A 17 -5.50 -7.46 -25.70
C ALA A 17 -6.05 -6.84 -27.01
N GLY A 18 -5.96 -5.50 -27.11
CA GLY A 18 -6.57 -4.73 -28.18
C GLY A 18 -6.49 -3.23 -27.87
N ARG A 19 -5.71 -2.52 -28.68
CA ARG A 19 -5.38 -1.08 -28.61
C ARG A 19 -6.61 -0.20 -28.26
N MET A 20 -6.67 0.33 -27.05
CA MET A 20 -7.66 1.35 -26.62
C MET A 20 -6.93 2.71 -26.46
N PRO A 21 -7.34 3.79 -27.16
CA PRO A 21 -6.56 5.04 -27.24
C PRO A 21 -7.02 6.12 -26.24
N GLU A 22 -7.37 5.80 -24.99
CA GLU A 22 -7.95 6.80 -24.07
C GLU A 22 -7.30 6.79 -22.67
N THR A 23 -6.72 7.94 -22.28
CA THR A 23 -6.17 8.24 -20.95
C THR A 23 -7.26 8.07 -19.89
N VAL A 24 -6.96 7.41 -18.78
CA VAL A 24 -7.94 7.23 -17.68
C VAL A 24 -7.99 8.53 -16.87
N ALA A 25 -9.06 9.31 -17.05
CA ALA A 25 -9.30 10.53 -16.29
C ALA A 25 -10.35 10.30 -15.19
N VAL A 26 -9.93 10.40 -13.94
CA VAL A 26 -10.77 10.22 -12.75
C VAL A 26 -11.07 11.58 -12.13
N ASN A 27 -12.24 12.14 -12.45
CA ASN A 27 -12.64 13.50 -12.04
C ASN A 27 -13.87 13.52 -11.12
N LYS A 28 -14.21 12.38 -10.54
CA LYS A 28 -15.27 12.21 -9.55
C LYS A 28 -14.84 11.17 -8.54
N GLN A 29 -15.35 11.29 -7.32
CA GLN A 29 -15.21 10.26 -6.29
C GLN A 29 -15.72 8.91 -6.82
N LEU A 30 -14.81 7.95 -7.02
CA LEU A 30 -15.13 6.63 -7.53
C LEU A 30 -14.08 5.59 -7.11
N THR A 31 -14.45 4.32 -7.21
CA THR A 31 -13.55 3.19 -7.00
C THR A 31 -13.30 2.49 -8.33
N LEU A 32 -12.03 2.46 -8.77
CA LEU A 32 -11.52 1.66 -9.87
C LEU A 32 -10.92 0.37 -9.31
N ILE A 33 -11.41 -0.77 -9.79
CA ILE A 33 -10.93 -2.09 -9.38
C ILE A 33 -10.61 -2.89 -10.63
N GLY A 34 -9.34 -3.18 -10.84
CA GLY A 34 -8.88 -4.19 -11.79
C GLY A 34 -9.00 -5.59 -11.18
N GLU A 35 -9.04 -6.61 -12.03
CA GLU A 35 -9.11 -8.02 -11.61
C GLU A 35 -7.75 -8.56 -11.12
N GLY A 36 -6.73 -7.71 -11.03
CA GLY A 36 -5.36 -8.02 -10.67
C GLY A 36 -4.41 -7.23 -11.57
N ALA A 37 -3.29 -6.74 -11.03
CA ALA A 37 -2.32 -5.98 -11.82
C ALA A 37 -1.70 -6.85 -12.94
N ASP A 38 -1.56 -8.15 -12.69
CA ASP A 38 -1.17 -9.18 -13.66
C ASP A 38 -2.23 -9.41 -14.76
N VAL A 39 -3.46 -8.96 -14.55
CA VAL A 39 -4.60 -9.17 -15.47
C VAL A 39 -4.96 -7.92 -16.26
N VAL A 40 -4.93 -6.74 -15.64
CA VAL A 40 -5.45 -5.51 -16.24
C VAL A 40 -4.32 -4.50 -16.48
N THR A 41 -4.02 -4.24 -17.74
CA THR A 41 -3.04 -3.22 -18.14
C THR A 41 -3.72 -1.97 -18.69
N VAL A 42 -3.30 -0.80 -18.19
CA VAL A 42 -3.66 0.54 -18.64
C VAL A 42 -2.44 1.18 -19.27
N TRP A 43 -2.62 1.80 -20.43
CA TRP A 43 -1.54 2.39 -21.23
C TRP A 43 -1.83 3.87 -21.56
N ALA A 44 -0.78 4.67 -21.72
CA ALA A 44 -0.95 6.06 -22.17
C ALA A 44 -1.54 6.11 -23.59
N ALA A 45 -2.51 6.99 -23.79
CA ALA A 45 -3.20 7.13 -25.08
C ALA A 45 -2.37 7.82 -26.16
N SER A 46 -1.50 8.75 -25.74
CA SER A 46 -0.65 9.54 -26.62
C SER A 46 0.67 9.87 -25.95
N ALA A 47 1.66 10.20 -26.79
CA ALA A 47 2.91 10.75 -26.31
C ALA A 47 2.67 12.03 -25.50
N GLY A 48 3.26 12.14 -24.31
CA GLY A 48 3.12 13.31 -23.46
C GLY A 48 1.84 13.39 -22.63
N ASP A 49 1.10 12.28 -22.47
CA ASP A 49 0.04 12.16 -21.44
C ASP A 49 0.45 11.23 -20.29
N HIS A 50 -0.04 11.53 -19.07
CA HIS A 50 -0.05 10.56 -17.97
C HIS A 50 -0.98 9.40 -18.32
N VAL A 51 -0.71 8.20 -17.81
CA VAL A 51 -1.56 7.03 -18.10
C VAL A 51 -2.91 7.12 -17.37
N CYS A 52 -2.85 7.45 -16.07
CA CYS A 52 -4.00 7.61 -15.20
C CYS A 52 -3.91 8.94 -14.45
N ARG A 53 -4.80 9.89 -14.77
CA ARG A 53 -4.88 11.19 -14.09
C ARG A 53 -6.09 11.25 -13.16
N VAL A 54 -5.83 11.58 -11.89
CA VAL A 54 -6.82 11.71 -10.82
C VAL A 54 -6.88 13.17 -10.39
N THR A 55 -8.09 13.74 -10.39
CA THR A 55 -8.35 15.15 -10.04
C THR A 55 -9.55 15.28 -9.12
N ALA A 56 -9.86 14.24 -8.36
CA ALA A 56 -11.01 14.20 -7.48
C ALA A 56 -10.64 13.46 -6.20
N ASP A 57 -11.16 13.98 -5.10
CA ASP A 57 -10.94 13.42 -3.77
C ASP A 57 -11.65 12.07 -3.58
N TYR A 58 -11.20 11.32 -2.57
CA TYR A 58 -11.80 10.05 -2.14
C TYR A 58 -11.87 9.00 -3.26
N VAL A 59 -10.88 8.99 -4.13
CA VAL A 59 -10.74 8.02 -5.22
C VAL A 59 -9.97 6.80 -4.73
N ASN A 60 -10.47 5.61 -5.07
CA ASN A 60 -9.76 4.36 -4.81
C ASN A 60 -9.31 3.75 -6.15
N ILE A 61 -8.03 3.43 -6.31
CA ILE A 61 -7.48 2.79 -7.51
C ILE A 61 -6.68 1.57 -7.10
N ARG A 62 -7.07 0.39 -7.60
CA ARG A 62 -6.33 -0.84 -7.33
C ARG A 62 -6.41 -1.92 -8.38
N GLY A 63 -5.38 -2.76 -8.42
CA GLY A 63 -5.31 -3.95 -9.26
C GLY A 63 -5.03 -3.66 -10.73
N PHE A 64 -4.26 -2.62 -11.03
CA PHE A 64 -3.90 -2.25 -12.40
C PHE A 64 -2.39 -2.27 -12.62
N THR A 65 -1.93 -2.77 -13.76
CA THR A 65 -0.64 -2.38 -14.33
C THR A 65 -0.80 -1.10 -15.12
N VAL A 66 0.01 -0.09 -14.84
CA VAL A 66 -0.05 1.26 -15.43
C VAL A 66 1.31 1.55 -16.06
N THR A 67 1.36 1.60 -17.40
CA THR A 67 2.63 1.59 -18.15
C THR A 67 2.61 2.43 -19.42
N GLY A 68 3.79 2.76 -19.95
CA GLY A 68 3.94 3.39 -21.26
C GLY A 68 3.75 4.90 -21.26
N ALA A 69 3.78 5.59 -20.11
CA ALA A 69 3.88 7.05 -20.09
C ALA A 69 5.19 7.50 -20.74
N THR A 70 5.15 8.59 -21.52
CA THR A 70 6.32 9.14 -22.22
C THR A 70 6.43 10.65 -22.00
N HIS A 71 7.59 11.26 -22.32
CA HIS A 71 7.80 12.71 -22.31
C HIS A 71 7.51 13.37 -20.95
N TYR A 72 8.24 12.98 -19.90
CA TYR A 72 8.11 13.54 -18.56
C TYR A 72 6.76 13.30 -17.88
N GLN A 73 6.03 12.26 -18.31
CA GLN A 73 4.75 11.90 -17.72
C GLN A 73 4.79 10.72 -16.81
N SER A 74 3.81 10.69 -15.91
CA SER A 74 3.69 9.67 -14.88
C SER A 74 2.73 8.56 -15.25
N GLY A 75 2.94 7.37 -14.69
CA GLY A 75 1.95 6.30 -14.75
C GLY A 75 0.66 6.73 -14.06
N ILE A 76 0.70 6.88 -12.74
CA ILE A 76 -0.43 7.42 -11.96
C ILE A 76 -0.09 8.84 -11.51
N TYR A 77 -0.98 9.78 -11.81
CA TYR A 77 -0.80 11.20 -11.48
C TYR A 77 -2.01 11.75 -10.74
N LEU A 78 -1.81 12.21 -9.52
CA LEU A 78 -2.80 12.91 -8.70
C LEU A 78 -2.47 14.40 -8.68
N ILE A 79 -3.47 15.23 -8.97
CA ILE A 79 -3.38 16.69 -8.84
C ILE A 79 -4.66 17.24 -8.23
N ASP A 80 -4.52 18.04 -7.17
CA ASP A 80 -5.64 18.58 -6.39
C ASP A 80 -6.64 17.47 -6.00
N ALA A 81 -6.12 16.35 -5.48
CA ALA A 81 -6.90 15.16 -5.12
C ALA A 81 -6.49 14.63 -3.75
N ASP A 82 -7.35 14.85 -2.75
CA ASP A 82 -7.12 14.49 -1.37
C ASP A 82 -7.82 13.16 -0.99
N GLN A 83 -7.37 12.53 0.09
CA GLN A 83 -8.08 11.38 0.69
C GLN A 83 -8.26 10.17 -0.25
N CYS A 84 -7.38 10.00 -1.24
CA CYS A 84 -7.38 8.89 -2.16
C CYS A 84 -6.59 7.68 -1.63
N ASN A 85 -6.96 6.50 -2.09
CA ASN A 85 -6.25 5.25 -1.82
C ASN A 85 -5.76 4.65 -3.15
N ILE A 86 -4.44 4.60 -3.31
CA ILE A 86 -3.77 4.00 -4.46
C ILE A 86 -3.09 2.72 -3.97
N SER A 87 -3.66 1.56 -4.28
CA SER A 87 -3.21 0.28 -3.73
C SER A 87 -3.10 -0.83 -4.76
N ASP A 88 -2.21 -1.80 -4.56
CA ASP A 88 -2.12 -3.00 -5.40
C ASP A 88 -1.97 -2.72 -6.90
N ASN A 89 -1.29 -1.63 -7.27
CA ASN A 89 -1.01 -1.30 -8.66
C ASN A 89 0.46 -1.58 -9.00
N THR A 90 0.72 -1.91 -10.25
CA THR A 90 2.07 -1.98 -10.82
C THR A 90 2.27 -0.77 -11.72
N ALA A 91 3.03 0.24 -11.28
CA ALA A 91 3.41 1.37 -12.11
C ALA A 91 4.81 1.13 -12.69
N SER A 92 4.88 0.65 -13.94
CA SER A 92 6.15 0.25 -14.55
C SER A 92 6.39 0.80 -15.95
N ASP A 93 7.67 0.94 -16.30
CA ASP A 93 8.12 1.32 -17.64
C ASP A 93 7.51 2.66 -18.11
N ASN A 94 7.44 3.63 -17.18
CA ASN A 94 7.05 5.00 -17.47
C ASN A 94 8.30 5.88 -17.51
N HIS A 95 8.41 6.73 -18.54
CA HIS A 95 9.59 7.56 -18.81
C HIS A 95 9.80 8.72 -17.78
N TYR A 96 9.07 8.75 -16.67
CA TYR A 96 9.32 9.74 -15.62
C TYR A 96 9.00 9.19 -14.24
N TYR A 97 7.92 9.63 -13.60
CA TYR A 97 7.48 9.08 -12.32
C TYR A 97 6.59 7.85 -12.53
N GLY A 98 6.79 6.80 -11.74
CA GLY A 98 5.78 5.74 -11.66
C GLY A 98 4.47 6.28 -11.09
N ILE A 99 4.55 6.94 -9.93
CA ILE A 99 3.42 7.59 -9.26
C ILE A 99 3.83 9.01 -8.81
N SER A 100 3.01 10.02 -9.05
CA SER A 100 3.27 11.38 -8.60
C SER A 100 2.02 12.06 -8.04
N LEU A 101 2.19 12.74 -6.90
CA LEU A 101 1.16 13.50 -6.20
C LEU A 101 1.56 14.98 -6.10
N LEU A 102 0.76 15.86 -6.70
CA LEU A 102 0.93 17.31 -6.66
C LEU A 102 -0.27 17.94 -5.96
N TYR A 103 -0.03 18.76 -4.93
CA TYR A 103 -1.10 19.45 -4.18
C TYR A 103 -2.21 18.47 -3.69
N SER A 104 -1.82 17.25 -3.33
CA SER A 104 -2.72 16.12 -3.06
C SER A 104 -2.35 15.51 -1.71
N SER A 105 -3.08 15.86 -0.65
CA SER A 105 -2.77 15.52 0.74
C SER A 105 -3.64 14.40 1.29
N TYR A 106 -3.20 13.79 2.39
CA TYR A 106 -3.95 12.73 3.10
C TYR A 106 -4.26 11.50 2.24
N ASN A 107 -3.39 11.18 1.28
CA ASN A 107 -3.53 9.99 0.46
C ASN A 107 -2.76 8.81 1.07
N THR A 108 -3.29 7.60 0.86
CA THR A 108 -2.62 6.35 1.21
C THR A 108 -2.11 5.66 -0.06
N LEU A 109 -0.82 5.32 -0.09
CA LEU A 109 -0.21 4.57 -1.18
C LEU A 109 0.35 3.27 -0.61
N THR A 110 -0.25 2.12 -0.92
CA THR A 110 0.17 0.88 -0.27
C THR A 110 0.16 -0.33 -1.19
N SER A 111 1.07 -1.27 -0.99
CA SER A 111 1.17 -2.50 -1.79
C SER A 111 1.34 -2.24 -3.31
N ASN A 112 1.86 -1.07 -3.71
CA ASN A 112 2.16 -0.81 -5.11
C ASN A 112 3.55 -1.32 -5.47
N THR A 113 3.71 -1.85 -6.67
CA THR A 113 5.02 -2.12 -7.26
C THR A 113 5.35 -1.01 -8.24
N VAL A 114 6.43 -0.28 -7.98
CA VAL A 114 6.86 0.86 -8.79
C VAL A 114 8.26 0.59 -9.34
N SER A 115 8.33 0.26 -10.63
CA SER A 115 9.55 -0.32 -11.20
C SER A 115 9.89 0.14 -12.61
N ASN A 116 11.18 0.12 -12.97
CA ASN A 116 11.67 0.49 -14.30
C ASN A 116 11.18 1.87 -14.78
N ASN A 117 11.00 2.82 -13.86
CA ASN A 117 10.71 4.22 -14.20
C ASN A 117 11.99 5.05 -13.99
N ASP A 118 12.04 6.27 -14.51
CA ASP A 118 13.16 7.18 -14.19
C ASP A 118 13.20 7.48 -12.69
N TYR A 119 12.03 7.70 -12.12
CA TYR A 119 11.79 7.96 -10.71
C TYR A 119 10.60 7.16 -10.24
N SER A 120 10.62 6.69 -8.99
CA SER A 120 9.55 5.87 -8.47
C SER A 120 8.33 6.71 -8.02
N ILE A 121 8.24 7.06 -6.72
CA ILE A 121 7.16 7.88 -6.17
C ILE A 121 7.67 9.30 -5.89
N LEU A 122 6.96 10.31 -6.40
CA LEU A 122 7.17 11.71 -6.04
C LEU A 122 5.98 12.26 -5.25
N LEU A 123 6.28 12.92 -4.12
CA LEU A 123 5.33 13.68 -3.32
C LEU A 123 5.73 15.17 -3.31
N ALA A 124 4.92 16.00 -3.96
CA ALA A 124 4.94 17.46 -3.82
C ALA A 124 3.66 17.91 -3.10
N SER A 125 3.46 17.32 -1.92
CA SER A 125 2.28 17.45 -1.06
C SER A 125 2.57 16.84 0.31
N SER A 126 1.74 17.13 1.32
CA SER A 126 1.99 16.72 2.71
C SER A 126 0.93 15.73 3.23
N ASN A 127 1.22 15.11 4.39
CA ASN A 127 0.33 14.21 5.12
C ASN A 127 -0.10 12.94 4.35
N ASN A 128 0.68 12.50 3.38
CA ASN A 128 0.49 11.22 2.70
C ASN A 128 1.22 10.10 3.44
N THR A 129 0.79 8.86 3.19
CA THR A 129 1.33 7.68 3.88
C THR A 129 1.67 6.56 2.88
N PRO A 130 2.84 6.62 2.20
CA PRO A 130 3.36 5.51 1.41
C PRO A 130 4.03 4.44 2.27
N TYR A 131 3.48 3.22 2.31
CA TYR A 131 4.08 2.07 3.01
C TYR A 131 3.74 0.75 2.30
N HIS A 132 4.54 -0.29 2.49
CA HIS A 132 4.41 -1.58 1.79
C HIS A 132 4.56 -1.49 0.26
N ASN A 133 5.20 -0.45 -0.26
CA ASN A 133 5.46 -0.35 -1.69
C ASN A 133 6.81 -0.99 -2.04
N ASN A 134 6.91 -1.52 -3.26
CA ASN A 134 8.15 -2.06 -3.81
C ASN A 134 8.76 -1.08 -4.79
N HIS A 135 9.88 -0.47 -4.42
CA HIS A 135 10.62 0.44 -5.28
C HIS A 135 11.79 -0.33 -5.91
N THR A 136 11.66 -0.69 -7.19
CA THR A 136 12.61 -1.62 -7.83
C THR A 136 13.11 -1.15 -9.19
N ASN A 137 14.43 -1.12 -9.37
CA ASN A 137 15.08 -0.82 -10.65
C ASN A 137 14.61 0.51 -11.28
N ASN A 138 14.38 1.56 -10.48
CA ASN A 138 14.16 2.90 -11.02
C ASN A 138 15.51 3.56 -11.31
N THR A 139 15.61 4.29 -12.43
CA THR A 139 16.89 4.72 -13.01
C THR A 139 17.66 5.71 -12.12
N TYR A 140 16.97 6.67 -11.52
CA TYR A 140 17.60 7.76 -10.77
C TYR A 140 17.36 7.65 -9.27
N ASP A 141 16.11 7.78 -8.82
CA ASP A 141 15.78 7.72 -7.39
C ASP A 141 14.49 6.92 -7.14
N ASN A 142 14.49 6.18 -6.04
CA ASN A 142 13.35 5.38 -5.60
C ASN A 142 12.30 6.18 -4.81
N ALA A 143 12.55 7.43 -4.45
CA ALA A 143 11.54 8.33 -3.89
C ALA A 143 11.98 9.79 -3.95
N TYR A 144 11.01 10.70 -4.04
CA TYR A 144 11.18 12.12 -3.71
C TYR A 144 10.05 12.61 -2.85
N ASP A 145 10.41 13.44 -1.88
CA ASP A 145 9.46 14.09 -0.99
C ASP A 145 9.89 15.54 -0.79
N TYR A 146 9.08 16.48 -1.24
CA TYR A 146 9.34 17.91 -1.06
C TYR A 146 8.69 18.49 0.20
N ASP A 147 7.95 17.68 0.95
CA ASP A 147 7.13 18.08 2.09
C ASP A 147 7.27 17.06 3.24
N ILE A 148 6.38 17.13 4.23
CA ILE A 148 6.35 16.20 5.37
C ILE A 148 5.31 15.11 5.10
N ASN A 149 5.79 13.88 4.93
CA ASN A 149 4.96 12.68 4.77
C ASN A 149 5.48 11.52 5.62
N GLN A 150 4.65 10.50 5.82
CA GLN A 150 5.02 9.34 6.61
C GLN A 150 5.27 8.13 5.70
N TRP A 151 6.54 7.80 5.45
CA TRP A 151 6.96 6.71 4.56
C TRP A 151 6.96 5.32 5.24
N ASP A 152 6.13 5.16 6.27
CA ASP A 152 5.94 3.92 7.00
C ASP A 152 4.58 3.92 7.72
N SER A 153 4.14 2.77 8.20
CA SER A 153 2.92 2.62 9.01
C SER A 153 3.11 2.93 10.51
N GLY A 154 4.33 3.27 10.92
CA GLY A 154 4.77 3.32 12.32
C GLY A 154 5.33 1.99 12.84
N PHE A 155 5.24 0.92 12.06
CA PHE A 155 5.78 -0.41 12.40
C PHE A 155 6.58 -1.04 11.26
N VAL A 156 6.19 -0.76 10.01
CA VAL A 156 6.73 -1.36 8.80
C VAL A 156 6.64 -0.37 7.65
N GLY A 157 7.66 -0.36 6.80
CA GLY A 157 7.89 0.59 5.73
C GLY A 157 7.75 0.00 4.33
N ASN A 158 8.63 0.43 3.44
CA ASN A 158 8.68 0.05 2.03
C ASN A 158 9.91 -0.81 1.75
N TYR A 159 9.91 -1.48 0.60
CA TYR A 159 11.08 -2.17 0.07
C TYR A 159 11.81 -1.29 -0.94
N TRP A 160 13.13 -1.20 -0.79
CA TRP A 160 14.00 -0.35 -1.62
C TRP A 160 15.09 -1.20 -2.27
N SER A 161 15.09 -1.34 -3.60
CA SER A 161 16.06 -2.21 -4.29
C SER A 161 17.51 -1.75 -4.16
N ASP A 162 17.72 -0.44 -3.98
CA ASP A 162 19.01 0.22 -3.80
C ASP A 162 19.48 0.24 -2.33
N TYR A 163 18.65 -0.22 -1.38
CA TYR A 163 18.92 -0.12 0.05
C TYR A 163 20.32 -0.63 0.43
N ARG A 164 20.68 -1.82 -0.07
CA ARG A 164 21.95 -2.49 0.28
C ARG A 164 23.17 -1.75 -0.24
N GLU A 165 23.03 -1.03 -1.34
CA GLU A 165 24.10 -0.21 -1.91
C GLU A 165 24.23 1.10 -1.13
N LYS A 166 23.10 1.72 -0.77
CA LYS A 166 23.06 2.98 -0.03
C LYS A 166 23.50 2.84 1.43
N TYR A 167 23.14 1.73 2.08
CA TYR A 167 23.43 1.45 3.50
C TYR A 167 24.11 0.07 3.65
N PRO A 168 25.37 -0.10 3.21
CA PRO A 168 26.07 -1.39 3.21
C PRO A 168 26.29 -1.98 4.62
N GLU A 169 26.29 -1.14 5.65
CA GLU A 169 26.45 -1.51 7.06
C GLU A 169 25.13 -1.86 7.76
N ALA A 170 23.98 -1.64 7.10
CA ALA A 170 22.69 -1.92 7.69
C ALA A 170 22.49 -3.42 7.93
N VAL A 171 22.07 -3.75 9.14
CA VAL A 171 21.76 -5.11 9.59
C VAL A 171 20.28 -5.23 9.92
N GLU A 172 19.81 -6.47 9.96
CA GLU A 172 18.51 -6.77 10.53
C GLU A 172 18.60 -6.81 12.06
N ILE A 173 17.60 -6.28 12.76
CA ILE A 173 17.52 -6.39 14.22
C ILE A 173 16.37 -7.31 14.59
N GLY A 174 16.70 -8.42 15.27
CA GLY A 174 15.69 -9.27 15.90
C GLY A 174 14.98 -10.25 14.96
N GLY A 175 15.43 -10.39 13.72
CA GLY A 175 14.89 -11.40 12.78
C GLY A 175 13.49 -11.06 12.28
N ASN A 176 13.18 -9.77 12.09
CA ASN A 176 11.85 -9.24 11.76
C ASN A 176 11.72 -8.75 10.32
N GLY A 177 12.66 -9.09 9.44
CA GLY A 177 12.67 -8.63 8.06
C GLY A 177 12.85 -7.12 7.86
N ILE A 178 13.12 -6.36 8.93
CA ILE A 178 13.27 -4.90 8.90
C ILE A 178 14.73 -4.50 9.15
N ARG A 179 15.21 -3.54 8.38
CA ARG A 179 16.56 -2.99 8.51
C ARG A 179 16.65 -1.96 9.63
N ASN A 180 17.81 -1.89 10.27
CA ASN A 180 18.03 -1.02 11.42
C ASN A 180 18.35 0.45 11.10
N ILE A 181 18.63 0.77 9.84
CA ILE A 181 18.93 2.12 9.40
C ILE A 181 17.71 2.64 8.61
N PRO A 182 17.09 3.77 9.03
CA PRO A 182 16.04 4.39 8.26
C PRO A 182 16.49 4.69 6.82
N TYR A 183 15.60 4.53 5.84
CA TYR A 183 15.86 4.97 4.48
C TYR A 183 15.47 6.45 4.36
N ASP A 184 16.46 7.32 4.21
CA ASP A 184 16.25 8.76 4.08
C ASP A 184 15.65 9.06 2.70
N ILE A 185 14.54 9.81 2.68
CA ILE A 185 13.85 10.19 1.45
C ILE A 185 14.48 11.48 0.92
N PRO A 186 15.02 11.48 -0.31
CA PRO A 186 15.64 12.68 -0.86
C PRO A 186 14.65 13.84 -1.03
N ARG A 187 15.19 15.07 -0.97
CA ARG A 187 14.50 16.38 -1.16
C ARG A 187 13.65 16.88 0.01
N GLY A 188 13.54 16.12 1.11
CA GLY A 188 12.79 16.50 2.30
C GLY A 188 13.46 16.01 3.59
N GLU A 189 12.72 16.07 4.69
CA GLU A 189 13.15 15.57 6.02
C GLU A 189 12.48 14.22 6.38
N SER A 190 11.65 13.70 5.48
CA SER A 190 10.96 12.42 5.67
C SER A 190 11.94 11.24 5.55
N ALA A 191 11.67 10.17 6.30
CA ALA A 191 12.38 8.91 6.21
C ALA A 191 11.40 7.75 6.36
N ASP A 192 11.68 6.64 5.69
CA ASP A 192 11.10 5.34 6.03
C ASP A 192 11.89 4.76 7.20
N ARG A 193 11.28 4.70 8.38
CA ARG A 193 11.95 4.24 9.61
C ARG A 193 12.01 2.73 9.74
N PHE A 194 11.26 2.00 8.92
CA PHE A 194 11.13 0.55 9.00
C PHE A 194 11.30 -0.12 7.62
N PRO A 195 12.42 0.11 6.91
CA PRO A 195 12.59 -0.39 5.56
C PRO A 195 12.69 -1.92 5.52
N LEU A 196 11.94 -2.52 4.60
CA LEU A 196 11.85 -3.96 4.40
C LEU A 196 13.11 -4.54 3.75
N MET A 197 13.52 -5.72 4.20
CA MET A 197 14.67 -6.46 3.66
C MET A 197 14.35 -7.16 2.33
N HIS A 198 13.08 -7.51 2.13
CA HIS A 198 12.57 -8.22 0.97
C HIS A 198 11.38 -7.48 0.36
N PRO A 199 11.10 -7.67 -0.94
CA PRO A 199 9.91 -7.11 -1.56
C PRO A 199 8.64 -7.50 -0.81
N TRP A 200 7.76 -6.53 -0.61
CA TRP A 200 6.41 -6.75 -0.12
C TRP A 200 5.60 -7.55 -1.14
N ILE A 201 5.19 -8.76 -0.79
CA ILE A 201 4.40 -9.64 -1.67
C ILE A 201 2.90 -9.57 -1.37
N GLY A 202 2.48 -8.56 -0.62
CA GLY A 202 1.19 -8.58 0.04
C GLY A 202 1.21 -9.54 1.21
N ILE A 203 0.07 -9.61 1.88
CA ILE A 203 -0.13 -10.53 2.98
C ILE A 203 -0.60 -11.88 2.45
N THR A 204 0.33 -12.70 1.95
CA THR A 204 0.16 -14.17 1.92
C THR A 204 0.43 -14.71 3.31
N LEU A 205 -0.38 -14.28 4.26
CA LEU A 205 -0.12 -14.61 5.65
C LEU A 205 -0.32 -16.11 5.85
N GLN A 206 0.77 -16.81 6.16
CA GLN A 206 0.61 -17.97 7.00
C GLN A 206 -0.02 -17.49 8.32
N LYS A 207 -0.90 -18.29 8.94
CA LYS A 207 -1.52 -17.91 10.21
C LYS A 207 -0.43 -17.50 11.22
N GLY A 208 -0.42 -16.24 11.64
CA GLY A 208 0.55 -15.70 12.59
C GLY A 208 1.83 -15.10 12.01
N ASP A 209 2.04 -15.17 10.70
CA ASP A 209 3.07 -14.41 9.95
C ASP A 209 2.37 -13.15 9.44
N LEU A 210 2.56 -12.02 10.12
CA LEU A 210 1.89 -10.73 9.97
C LEU A 210 2.71 -9.70 9.20
N ASP A 211 4.01 -9.93 8.98
CA ASP A 211 4.87 -9.08 8.13
C ASP A 211 5.13 -9.67 6.73
N GLY A 212 4.68 -10.90 6.46
CA GLY A 212 4.70 -11.52 5.14
C GLY A 212 6.07 -12.08 4.76
N ASP A 213 6.95 -12.32 5.73
CA ASP A 213 8.29 -12.86 5.51
C ASP A 213 8.35 -14.40 5.48
N ASN A 214 7.20 -15.08 5.64
CA ASN A 214 7.04 -16.54 5.76
C ASN A 214 7.70 -17.15 7.01
N GLN A 215 7.92 -16.36 8.05
CA GLN A 215 8.40 -16.80 9.37
C GLN A 215 7.42 -16.32 10.45
N ILE A 216 7.39 -17.01 11.60
CA ILE A 216 6.61 -16.57 12.76
C ILE A 216 7.60 -16.16 13.85
N THR A 217 7.75 -14.85 14.01
CA THR A 217 8.78 -14.19 14.82
C THR A 217 8.15 -13.19 15.81
N PRO A 218 8.97 -12.58 16.70
CA PRO A 218 8.48 -11.49 17.55
C PRO A 218 7.97 -10.27 16.76
N ALA A 219 8.36 -10.09 15.50
CA ALA A 219 7.86 -9.05 14.62
C ALA A 219 6.34 -9.11 14.47
N ASP A 220 5.85 -10.32 14.19
CA ASP A 220 4.42 -10.58 14.04
C ASP A 220 3.68 -10.30 15.34
N SER A 221 4.32 -10.55 16.48
CA SER A 221 3.74 -10.27 17.79
C SER A 221 3.52 -8.77 18.00
N VAL A 222 4.42 -7.92 17.48
CA VAL A 222 4.31 -6.46 17.53
C VAL A 222 3.18 -5.97 16.63
N ILE A 223 3.05 -6.54 15.42
CA ILE A 223 1.98 -6.21 14.48
C ILE A 223 0.63 -6.68 15.03
N ALA A 224 0.56 -7.88 15.60
CA ALA A 224 -0.63 -8.40 16.29
C ALA A 224 -1.06 -7.48 17.44
N LEU A 225 -0.09 -6.98 18.22
CA LEU A 225 -0.37 -6.05 19.31
C LEU A 225 -0.88 -4.71 18.78
N ALA A 226 -0.28 -4.18 17.71
CA ALA A 226 -0.70 -2.94 17.06
C ALA A 226 -2.14 -3.03 16.52
N ILE A 227 -2.50 -4.17 15.92
CA ILE A 227 -3.86 -4.50 15.48
C ILE A 227 -4.82 -4.55 16.69
N ALA A 228 -4.43 -5.25 17.77
CA ALA A 228 -5.26 -5.39 18.96
C ALA A 228 -5.54 -4.07 19.69
N VAL A 229 -4.65 -3.08 19.56
CA VAL A 229 -4.85 -1.73 20.12
C VAL A 229 -5.43 -0.72 19.13
N GLY A 230 -5.83 -1.17 17.92
CA GLY A 230 -6.51 -0.33 16.92
C GLY A 230 -5.61 0.72 16.25
N ARG A 231 -4.30 0.48 16.17
CA ARG A 231 -3.32 1.41 15.57
C ARG A 231 -2.97 1.11 14.11
N CYS A 232 -3.47 0.02 13.54
CA CYS A 232 -3.20 -0.38 12.15
C CYS A 232 -4.49 -0.33 11.31
N PRO A 233 -4.50 0.24 10.09
CA PRO A 233 -5.63 0.15 9.17
C PRO A 233 -5.94 -1.32 8.88
N CYS A 234 -7.14 -1.75 9.23
CA CYS A 234 -7.52 -3.16 9.24
C CYS A 234 -7.85 -3.67 7.83
N GLU A 235 -6.85 -4.19 7.12
CA GLU A 235 -7.09 -5.03 5.95
C GLU A 235 -7.67 -6.39 6.42
N PRO A 236 -8.74 -6.91 5.78
CA PRO A 236 -9.34 -8.19 6.14
C PRO A 236 -8.37 -9.38 6.14
N ALA A 237 -7.36 -9.37 5.28
CA ALA A 237 -6.33 -10.39 5.25
C ALA A 237 -5.50 -10.39 6.54
N THR A 238 -5.01 -9.23 7.00
CA THR A 238 -4.18 -9.12 8.23
C THR A 238 -4.93 -9.59 9.46
N LEU A 239 -6.22 -9.25 9.58
CA LEU A 239 -7.08 -9.74 10.65
C LEU A 239 -7.27 -11.26 10.60
N THR A 240 -7.36 -11.83 9.39
CA THR A 240 -7.56 -13.28 9.19
C THR A 240 -6.32 -14.07 9.64
N ALA A 241 -5.12 -13.55 9.43
CA ALA A 241 -3.92 -14.21 9.94
C ALA A 241 -3.56 -13.89 11.37
N ALA A 242 -3.91 -12.69 11.84
CA ALA A 242 -3.82 -12.36 13.27
C ALA A 242 -4.73 -13.29 14.08
N ASP A 243 -5.86 -13.73 13.52
CA ASP A 243 -6.71 -14.77 14.09
C ASP A 243 -6.10 -16.18 13.92
N VAL A 244 -4.95 -16.41 14.56
CA VAL A 244 -4.33 -17.73 14.67
C VAL A 244 -5.25 -18.78 15.30
N SER A 245 -6.32 -18.37 15.99
CA SER A 245 -7.29 -19.26 16.64
C SER A 245 -8.44 -19.74 15.74
N GLY A 246 -8.76 -19.00 14.68
CA GLY A 246 -9.90 -19.29 13.79
C GLY A 246 -11.27 -18.99 14.41
N GLY A 247 -11.28 -18.21 15.51
CA GLY A 247 -12.49 -17.86 16.26
C GLY A 247 -13.16 -16.56 15.81
N GLY A 248 -12.63 -15.88 14.79
CA GLY A 248 -13.10 -14.59 14.31
C GLY A 248 -12.73 -13.41 15.23
N ALA A 249 -11.77 -13.60 16.15
CA ALA A 249 -11.37 -12.56 17.10
C ALA A 249 -9.86 -12.64 17.43
N CYS A 250 -9.14 -11.54 17.24
CA CYS A 250 -7.75 -11.37 17.66
C CYS A 250 -7.70 -11.11 19.18
N ASN A 251 -7.89 -12.15 20.00
CA ASN A 251 -7.97 -12.03 21.46
C ASN A 251 -6.61 -12.30 22.11
N ILE A 252 -6.01 -11.27 22.73
CA ILE A 252 -4.92 -11.47 23.68
C ILE A 252 -5.55 -11.92 25.01
N SER A 253 -5.62 -13.23 25.26
CA SER A 253 -6.05 -13.71 26.58
C SER A 253 -4.98 -13.35 27.61
N ARG A 254 -5.23 -12.35 28.46
CA ARG A 254 -4.39 -12.11 29.65
C ARG A 254 -4.49 -13.34 30.56
N ARG A 255 -3.50 -14.24 30.51
CA ARG A 255 -3.27 -15.19 31.60
C ARG A 255 -2.62 -14.40 32.74
N ALA A 256 -3.44 -13.88 33.64
CA ALA A 256 -2.94 -13.45 34.94
C ALA A 256 -2.49 -14.71 35.71
N HIS A 257 -1.19 -14.82 35.95
CA HIS A 257 -0.64 -15.85 36.83
C HIS A 257 -0.93 -15.41 38.28
N TYR A 258 -1.94 -15.99 38.91
CA TYR A 258 -2.17 -15.85 40.35
C TYR A 258 -1.87 -17.19 41.06
N PRO A 259 -1.34 -17.17 42.30
CA PRO A 259 -0.98 -18.37 43.03
C PRO A 259 -2.20 -19.27 43.26
N ALA A 260 -1.93 -20.58 43.36
CA ALA A 260 -2.93 -21.65 43.40
C ALA A 260 -4.02 -21.45 44.46
N GLY A 261 -5.29 -21.51 44.02
CA GLY A 261 -6.46 -21.61 44.90
C GLY A 261 -7.55 -20.58 44.61
N GLY A 262 -8.37 -20.79 43.59
CA GLY A 262 -9.53 -19.94 43.32
C GLY A 262 -10.20 -20.27 41.99
N SER A 263 -11.52 -20.47 42.01
CA SER A 263 -12.36 -20.88 40.88
C SER A 263 -12.17 -20.03 39.62
N ARG A 264 -12.00 -20.71 38.48
CA ARG A 264 -11.80 -20.12 37.14
C ARG A 264 -13.03 -19.32 36.69
N ALA A 265 -12.89 -18.01 36.55
CA ALA A 265 -13.77 -17.20 35.72
C ALA A 265 -12.94 -16.50 34.63
N ASN A 266 -12.96 -17.05 33.41
CA ASN A 266 -12.40 -16.37 32.24
C ASN A 266 -13.26 -15.13 31.95
N ARG A 267 -12.76 -13.93 32.25
CA ARG A 267 -13.34 -12.70 31.70
C ARG A 267 -12.85 -12.54 30.27
N VAL A 268 -13.67 -13.01 29.34
CA VAL A 268 -13.53 -12.71 27.90
C VAL A 268 -13.99 -11.27 27.71
N ILE A 269 -13.08 -10.38 27.31
CA ILE A 269 -13.48 -9.08 26.74
C ILE A 269 -13.78 -9.36 25.27
N SER A 270 -15.03 -9.63 24.96
CA SER A 270 -15.53 -9.84 23.60
C SER A 270 -15.93 -8.50 22.99
N TYR A 271 -15.34 -8.14 21.84
CA TYR A 271 -15.86 -7.06 21.00
C TYR A 271 -17.04 -7.58 20.13
N PRO A 272 -17.98 -6.70 19.72
CA PRO A 272 -19.22 -7.13 19.05
C PRO A 272 -18.94 -7.80 17.70
N ARG A 273 -19.71 -8.85 17.39
CA ARG A 273 -19.72 -9.54 16.10
C ARG A 273 -20.11 -8.58 14.97
N PHE A 274 -19.31 -8.49 13.91
CA PHE A 274 -19.79 -8.01 12.62
C PHE A 274 -20.58 -9.12 11.93
N THR A 275 -21.91 -9.09 12.06
CA THR A 275 -22.79 -9.89 11.21
C THR A 275 -22.96 -9.17 9.87
N ALA A 276 -22.51 -9.78 8.78
CA ALA A 276 -22.93 -9.40 7.44
C ALA A 276 -24.44 -9.68 7.29
N SER A 277 -25.26 -8.64 7.28
CA SER A 277 -26.59 -8.69 6.66
C SER A 277 -26.36 -8.66 5.14
N GLY A 278 -26.81 -9.62 4.33
CA GLY A 278 -28.14 -10.19 4.32
C GLY A 278 -29.00 -9.37 3.36
N HIS A 279 -28.82 -9.57 2.05
CA HIS A 279 -29.72 -9.08 1.00
C HIS A 279 -31.18 -9.52 1.30
N PRO A 280 -32.17 -8.63 1.19
CA PRO A 280 -33.52 -9.04 0.86
C PRO A 280 -33.73 -9.01 -0.67
N SER A 281 -34.65 -9.87 -1.07
CA SER A 281 -35.16 -10.13 -2.42
C SER A 281 -35.96 -8.96 -3.00
#